data_AF-A0A139AD04-F1
#
_entry.id   AF-A0A139AD04-F1
#
_cell.length_a   1.000
_cell.length_b   1.000
_cell.length_c   1.000
_cell.angle_alpha   90.00
_cell.angle_beta   90.00
_cell.angle_gamma   90.00
#
_symmetry.space_group_name_H-M   'P 1'
#
loop_
_entity.id
_entity.type
_entity.pdbx_description
1 polymer ?
#
loop_
_entity_poly.entity_id
_entity_poly.type
_entity_poly.pdbx_seq_one_letter_code
_entity_poly.pdbx_strand_id
1 'polypeptide(L)'
;MATSEVQIDAAALHAEVSAFAEHINNALSRVTALREKGYIPIKRDAQTGNFFEVLRDGVLLGHLLAAVKPGSLDPKSLRSNIDLVSYDALCSAGRGSSGSAENQEVAKTVFEVTANLNACLKAAKDSGIIVVNIGANDFLEKRVDLMLGLIWQLIRAHLLTNVNLTTHPELIRLLGPKESLTTLINVPSETILLRWFNYHLSRAGLKRRIQNFSKDIQDSELYIALLREICPPETRTKLTPLLDKAAGMSAFTDEQKIGRAEIVLEAAEVLESREFATARDIATGNARLNLAFTATLFNNHIGIHLPSEDESRELVEKCRMQERRIAELESAHKAETKDDPAALGTKLDKNKSSSTDQIRKSSVV
;
A
#
# COMPACT_ATOMS: atom_id res chain seq x y z
N MET A 1 20.02 17.06 20.74
CA MET A 1 18.99 16.01 20.73
C MET A 1 17.61 16.56 20.39
N ALA A 2 17.12 17.65 21.02
CA ALA A 2 15.83 18.25 20.64
C ALA A 2 15.80 18.87 19.22
N THR A 3 16.92 19.42 18.73
CA THR A 3 17.00 20.03 17.39
C THR A 3 16.94 19.03 16.24
N SER A 4 17.43 17.80 16.44
CA SER A 4 17.40 16.76 15.41
C SER A 4 16.03 16.10 15.27
N GLU A 5 15.30 15.86 16.37
CA GLU A 5 13.95 15.28 16.32
C GLU A 5 12.93 16.23 15.69
N VAL A 6 12.96 17.52 16.05
CA VAL A 6 12.08 18.55 15.46
C VAL A 6 12.34 18.71 13.96
N GLN A 7 13.58 18.56 13.52
CA GLN A 7 13.96 18.68 12.12
C GLN A 7 13.58 17.42 11.29
N ILE A 8 13.57 16.23 11.92
CA ILE A 8 13.09 14.99 11.31
C ILE A 8 11.58 15.05 11.07
N ASP A 9 10.81 15.58 12.02
CA ASP A 9 9.34 15.68 11.91
C ASP A 9 8.93 16.66 10.79
N ALA A 10 9.61 17.81 10.69
CA ALA A 10 9.37 18.77 9.61
C ALA A 10 9.73 18.23 8.22
N ALA A 11 10.80 17.44 8.11
CA ALA A 11 11.20 16.82 6.84
C ALA A 11 10.22 15.73 6.40
N ALA A 12 9.74 14.90 7.35
CA ALA A 12 8.74 13.88 7.08
C ALA A 12 7.39 14.50 6.66
N LEU A 13 6.96 15.55 7.37
CA LEU A 13 5.78 16.34 6.99
C LEU A 13 5.93 16.92 5.58
N HIS A 14 7.09 17.48 5.25
CA HIS A 14 7.34 18.03 3.92
C HIS A 14 7.26 16.97 2.82
N ALA A 15 7.82 15.79 3.05
CA ALA A 15 7.75 14.67 2.12
C ALA A 15 6.28 14.24 1.90
N GLU A 16 5.49 14.10 2.97
CA GLU A 16 4.08 13.74 2.87
C GLU A 16 3.26 14.78 2.11
N VAL A 17 3.40 16.06 2.44
CA VAL A 17 2.68 17.14 1.73
C VAL A 17 3.04 17.18 0.25
N SER A 18 4.33 17.07 -0.09
CA SER A 18 4.80 17.06 -1.47
C SER A 18 4.20 15.89 -2.26
N ALA A 19 4.27 14.68 -1.69
CA ALA A 19 3.74 13.46 -2.29
C ALA A 19 2.21 13.51 -2.47
N PHE A 20 1.49 14.00 -1.46
CA PHE A 20 0.04 14.12 -1.51
C PHE A 20 -0.41 15.20 -2.50
N ALA A 21 0.29 16.33 -2.55
CA ALA A 21 0.02 17.38 -3.52
C ALA A 21 0.21 16.87 -4.96
N GLU A 22 1.30 16.14 -5.24
CA GLU A 22 1.54 15.52 -6.54
C GLU A 22 0.44 14.53 -6.91
N HIS A 23 0.06 13.64 -6.01
CA HIS A 23 -1.00 12.69 -6.27
C HIS A 23 -2.35 13.37 -6.53
N ILE A 24 -2.74 14.34 -5.72
CA ILE A 24 -4.01 15.06 -5.91
C ILE A 24 -4.00 15.81 -7.25
N ASN A 25 -2.87 16.43 -7.62
CA ASN A 25 -2.71 17.09 -8.91
C ASN A 25 -2.89 16.11 -10.08
N ASN A 26 -2.34 14.90 -9.99
CA ASN A 26 -2.47 13.87 -11.01
C ASN A 26 -3.89 13.31 -11.08
N ALA A 27 -4.45 12.90 -9.92
CA ALA A 27 -5.76 12.27 -9.81
C ALA A 27 -6.90 13.20 -10.25
N LEU A 28 -6.81 14.49 -9.93
CA LEU A 28 -7.83 15.49 -10.26
C LEU A 28 -7.45 16.37 -11.46
N SER A 29 -6.37 16.03 -12.18
CA SER A 29 -5.86 16.78 -13.34
C SER A 29 -6.91 17.03 -14.43
N ARG A 30 -7.91 16.15 -14.56
CA ARG A 30 -8.98 16.23 -15.56
C ARG A 30 -10.16 17.11 -15.14
N VAL A 31 -10.23 17.54 -13.88
CA VAL A 31 -11.34 18.35 -13.36
C VAL A 31 -11.10 19.83 -13.68
N THR A 32 -11.68 20.31 -14.78
CA THR A 32 -11.49 21.71 -15.25
C THR A 32 -11.94 22.74 -14.22
N ALA A 33 -13.05 22.50 -13.52
CA ALA A 33 -13.60 23.41 -12.51
C ALA A 33 -12.63 23.71 -11.37
N LEU A 34 -11.76 22.76 -10.99
CA LEU A 34 -10.75 22.98 -9.95
C LEU A 34 -9.59 23.86 -10.45
N ARG A 35 -9.24 23.74 -11.74
CA ARG A 35 -8.21 24.55 -12.38
C ARG A 35 -8.66 26.00 -12.57
N GLU A 36 -9.88 26.18 -13.07
CA GLU A 36 -10.49 27.50 -13.31
C GLU A 36 -10.61 28.30 -12.00
N LYS A 37 -10.88 27.61 -10.90
CA LYS A 37 -11.01 28.21 -9.56
C LYS A 37 -9.69 28.26 -8.77
N GLY A 38 -8.56 27.84 -9.36
CA GLY A 38 -7.24 27.96 -8.74
C GLY A 38 -6.92 26.96 -7.62
N TYR A 39 -7.67 25.86 -7.48
CA TYR A 39 -7.35 24.80 -6.50
C TYR A 39 -6.19 23.91 -6.96
N ILE A 40 -6.01 23.75 -8.28
CA ILE A 40 -4.98 22.91 -8.91
C ILE A 40 -4.25 23.73 -9.99
N PRO A 41 -2.90 23.65 -10.09
CA PRO A 41 -2.02 22.76 -9.34
C PRO A 41 -1.71 23.24 -7.93
N ILE A 42 -1.73 22.30 -6.99
CA ILE A 42 -1.25 22.49 -5.61
C ILE A 42 0.27 22.55 -5.64
N LYS A 43 0.82 23.56 -4.98
CA LYS A 43 2.28 23.70 -4.82
C LYS A 43 2.80 22.59 -3.90
N ARG A 44 3.91 21.96 -4.29
CA ARG A 44 4.49 20.78 -3.62
C ARG A 44 5.30 21.11 -2.35
N ASP A 45 5.60 22.38 -2.11
CA ASP A 45 6.39 22.84 -0.96
C ASP A 45 5.51 22.92 0.29
N ALA A 46 5.91 22.30 1.40
CA ALA A 46 5.12 22.31 2.63
C ALA A 46 5.22 23.61 3.45
N GLN A 47 6.27 24.42 3.25
CA GLN A 47 6.50 25.69 3.94
C GLN A 47 5.92 26.87 3.18
N THR A 48 6.01 26.86 1.85
CA THR A 48 5.55 27.97 0.98
C THR A 48 4.35 27.61 0.10
N GLY A 49 3.91 26.36 0.16
CA GLY A 49 2.78 25.87 -0.62
C GLY A 49 1.43 26.29 -0.07
N ASN A 50 0.43 26.06 -0.90
CA ASN A 50 -0.97 26.36 -0.62
C ASN A 50 -1.75 25.10 -0.21
N PHE A 51 -1.08 23.99 0.10
CA PHE A 51 -1.71 22.68 0.33
C PHE A 51 -2.83 22.73 1.37
N PHE A 52 -2.55 23.30 2.54
CA PHE A 52 -3.57 23.44 3.58
C PHE A 52 -4.61 24.50 3.22
N GLU A 53 -4.23 25.60 2.55
CA GLU A 53 -5.15 26.67 2.16
C GLU A 53 -6.23 26.20 1.19
N VAL A 54 -5.86 25.43 0.15
CA VAL A 54 -6.82 24.94 -0.86
C VAL A 54 -7.79 23.88 -0.33
N LEU A 55 -7.53 23.34 0.86
CA LEU A 55 -8.38 22.36 1.53
C LEU A 55 -9.38 22.99 2.50
N ARG A 56 -9.20 24.27 2.87
CA ARG A 56 -9.95 24.92 3.96
C ARG A 56 -11.44 25.02 3.71
N ASP A 57 -11.84 25.26 2.46
CA ASP A 57 -13.25 25.45 2.10
C ASP A 57 -14.01 24.15 1.81
N GLY A 58 -13.30 23.01 1.83
CA GLY A 58 -13.86 21.69 1.56
C GLY A 58 -14.12 21.36 0.09
N VAL A 59 -13.91 22.27 -0.86
CA VAL A 59 -14.23 22.02 -2.29
C VAL A 59 -13.31 20.98 -2.88
N LEU A 60 -12.00 21.11 -2.67
CA LEU A 60 -11.02 20.11 -3.11
C LEU A 60 -11.24 18.76 -2.42
N LEU A 61 -11.55 18.78 -1.12
CA LEU A 61 -11.86 17.59 -0.32
C LEU A 61 -13.07 16.83 -0.89
N GLY A 62 -14.12 17.56 -1.29
CA GLY A 62 -15.31 16.97 -1.88
C GLY A 62 -15.04 16.30 -3.23
N HIS A 63 -14.18 16.87 -4.07
CA HIS A 63 -13.76 16.24 -5.32
C HIS A 63 -12.92 14.97 -5.09
N LEU A 64 -12.03 14.99 -4.09
CA LEU A 64 -11.25 13.81 -3.72
C LEU A 64 -12.16 12.68 -3.20
N LEU A 65 -13.17 13.00 -2.38
CA LEU A 65 -14.19 12.04 -1.93
C LEU A 65 -14.99 11.43 -3.09
N ALA A 66 -15.41 12.26 -4.05
CA ALA A 66 -16.10 11.78 -5.25
C ALA A 66 -15.21 10.87 -6.11
N ALA A 67 -13.88 11.07 -6.10
CA ALA A 67 -12.92 10.19 -6.77
C ALA A 67 -12.67 8.87 -6.01
N VAL A 68 -12.77 8.87 -4.68
CA VAL A 68 -12.70 7.64 -3.86
C VAL A 68 -13.95 6.79 -4.02
N LYS A 69 -15.13 7.42 -3.87
CA LYS A 69 -16.43 6.75 -3.94
C LYS A 69 -17.37 7.60 -4.78
N PRO A 70 -17.52 7.30 -6.09
CA PRO A 70 -18.44 8.01 -6.96
C PRO A 70 -19.86 8.03 -6.39
N GLY A 71 -20.48 9.20 -6.38
CA GLY A 71 -21.83 9.40 -5.82
C GLY A 71 -21.91 9.58 -4.30
N SER A 72 -20.79 9.54 -3.57
CA SER A 72 -20.76 9.83 -2.12
C SER A 72 -21.10 11.29 -1.78
N LEU A 73 -20.73 12.21 -2.66
CA LEU A 73 -20.99 13.64 -2.57
C LEU A 73 -21.00 14.21 -4.00
N ASP A 74 -21.90 15.14 -4.29
CA ASP A 74 -21.82 15.93 -5.52
C ASP A 74 -20.95 17.18 -5.25
N PRO A 75 -19.71 17.25 -5.78
CA PRO A 75 -18.83 18.37 -5.50
C PRO A 75 -19.35 19.71 -6.05
N LYS A 76 -20.30 19.68 -7.01
CA LYS A 76 -20.93 20.89 -7.55
C LYS A 76 -21.90 21.55 -6.57
N SER A 77 -22.38 20.81 -5.57
CA SER A 77 -23.24 21.34 -4.51
C SER A 77 -22.49 22.20 -3.49
N LEU A 78 -21.16 22.12 -3.48
CA LEU A 78 -20.31 22.86 -2.55
C LEU A 78 -20.15 24.32 -3.00
N ARG A 79 -20.19 25.24 -2.02
CA ARG A 79 -19.93 26.67 -2.28
C ARG A 79 -18.46 26.86 -2.59
N SER A 80 -18.16 27.52 -3.70
CA SER A 80 -16.78 27.85 -4.11
C SER A 80 -16.53 29.35 -4.08
N ASN A 81 -15.25 29.74 -4.18
CA ASN A 81 -14.81 31.14 -4.14
C ASN A 81 -15.17 31.84 -2.81
N ILE A 82 -15.07 31.09 -1.71
CA ILE A 82 -15.22 31.65 -0.37
C ILE A 82 -13.97 32.50 -0.08
N ASP A 83 -14.16 33.77 0.29
CA ASP A 83 -13.05 34.69 0.57
C ASP A 83 -12.45 34.43 1.96
N LEU A 84 -11.51 33.48 2.00
CA LEU A 84 -10.75 33.14 3.21
C LEU A 84 -9.63 34.13 3.52
N VAL A 85 -9.21 34.94 2.55
CA VAL A 85 -8.16 35.95 2.74
C VAL A 85 -8.71 37.10 3.59
N SER A 86 -9.89 37.60 3.22
CA SER A 86 -10.58 38.62 4.01
C SER A 86 -10.97 38.09 5.40
N TYR A 87 -11.39 36.83 5.49
CA TYR A 87 -11.65 36.17 6.78
C TYR A 87 -10.42 36.17 7.70
N ASP A 88 -9.24 35.78 7.20
CA ASP A 88 -8.00 35.76 7.99
C ASP A 88 -7.61 37.18 8.43
N ALA A 89 -7.74 38.18 7.55
CA ALA A 89 -7.47 39.58 7.88
C ALA A 89 -8.38 40.11 9.00
N LEU A 90 -9.68 39.83 8.91
CA LEU A 90 -10.68 40.23 9.90
C LEU A 90 -10.47 39.53 11.26
N CYS A 91 -10.09 38.26 11.26
CA CYS A 91 -9.76 37.53 12.49
C CYS A 91 -8.49 38.09 13.17
N SER A 92 -7.50 38.49 12.37
CA SER A 92 -6.21 39.02 12.85
C SER A 92 -6.32 40.44 13.41
N ALA A 93 -7.27 41.25 12.92
CA ALA A 93 -7.49 42.63 13.36
C ALA A 93 -8.03 42.76 14.80
N GLY A 94 -8.46 41.65 15.43
CA GLY A 94 -8.91 41.60 16.82
C GLY A 94 -10.33 42.13 17.04
N ARG A 95 -11.05 41.54 18.01
CA ARG A 95 -12.46 41.85 18.36
C ARG A 95 -12.69 43.26 18.97
N GLY A 96 -11.70 44.15 18.89
CA GLY A 96 -11.66 45.42 19.63
C GLY A 96 -12.40 46.59 18.99
N SER A 97 -12.80 46.49 17.72
CA SER A 97 -13.53 47.57 17.03
C SER A 97 -14.31 47.10 15.80
N SER A 98 -14.79 45.85 15.78
CA SER A 98 -15.49 45.27 14.62
C SER A 98 -16.86 45.92 14.44
N GLY A 99 -17.12 46.53 13.28
CA GLY A 99 -18.46 47.00 12.90
C GLY A 99 -19.45 45.83 12.78
N SER A 100 -20.77 46.11 12.86
CA SER A 100 -21.81 45.08 12.70
C SER A 100 -21.74 44.35 11.35
N ALA A 101 -21.29 45.05 10.30
CA ALA A 101 -21.13 44.50 8.95
C ALA A 101 -19.95 43.51 8.84
N GLU A 102 -18.79 43.82 9.43
CA GLU A 102 -17.61 42.95 9.43
C GLU A 102 -17.88 41.64 10.18
N ASN A 103 -18.58 41.72 11.32
CA ASN A 103 -19.00 40.54 12.07
C ASN A 103 -20.00 39.67 11.30
N GLN A 104 -20.86 40.28 10.48
CA GLN A 104 -21.80 39.56 9.62
C GLN A 104 -21.08 38.83 8.48
N GLU A 105 -20.05 39.44 7.91
CA GLU A 105 -19.25 38.85 6.83
C GLU A 105 -18.43 37.65 7.34
N VAL A 106 -17.76 37.78 8.50
CA VAL A 106 -17.06 36.67 9.15
C VAL A 106 -18.02 35.51 9.44
N ALA A 107 -19.18 35.82 10.03
CA ALA A 107 -20.19 34.79 10.35
C ALA A 107 -20.69 34.07 9.08
N LYS A 108 -20.89 34.81 7.98
CA LYS A 108 -21.28 34.22 6.69
C LYS A 108 -20.19 33.27 6.18
N THR A 109 -18.94 33.70 6.13
CA THR A 109 -17.83 32.86 5.66
C THR A 109 -17.68 31.58 6.49
N VAL A 110 -17.71 31.70 7.82
CA VAL A 110 -17.63 30.54 8.73
C VAL A 110 -18.80 29.57 8.47
N PHE A 111 -20.01 30.09 8.29
CA PHE A 111 -21.19 29.26 8.00
C PHE A 111 -21.05 28.49 6.68
N GLU A 112 -20.57 29.17 5.62
CA GLU A 112 -20.37 28.56 4.29
C GLU A 112 -19.33 27.44 4.31
N VAL A 113 -18.17 27.71 4.92
CA VAL A 113 -17.10 26.71 5.05
C VAL A 113 -17.56 25.54 5.92
N THR A 114 -18.22 25.84 7.04
CA THR A 114 -18.74 24.80 7.95
C THR A 114 -19.77 23.91 7.26
N ALA A 115 -20.65 24.48 6.45
CA ALA A 115 -21.63 23.72 5.68
C ALA A 115 -20.94 22.76 4.67
N ASN A 116 -19.96 23.26 3.91
CA ASN A 116 -19.19 22.45 2.96
C ASN A 116 -18.44 21.30 3.66
N LEU A 117 -17.69 21.62 4.72
CA LEU A 117 -16.88 20.64 5.44
C LEU A 117 -17.74 19.60 6.14
N ASN A 118 -18.86 19.98 6.75
CA ASN A 118 -19.78 19.01 7.36
C ASN A 118 -20.35 18.03 6.32
N ALA A 119 -20.65 18.51 5.10
CA ALA A 119 -21.06 17.63 4.01
C ALA A 119 -19.94 16.65 3.62
N CYS A 120 -18.70 17.13 3.52
CA CYS A 120 -17.53 16.30 3.22
C CYS A 120 -17.25 15.27 4.33
N LEU A 121 -17.27 15.66 5.59
CA LEU A 121 -17.02 14.77 6.74
C LEU A 121 -18.11 13.70 6.87
N LYS A 122 -19.37 14.05 6.59
CA LYS A 122 -20.46 13.07 6.50
C LYS A 122 -20.21 12.08 5.37
N ALA A 123 -19.90 12.55 4.17
CA ALA A 123 -19.61 11.70 3.02
C ALA A 123 -18.38 10.80 3.23
N ALA A 124 -17.35 11.29 3.93
CA ALA A 124 -16.18 10.52 4.32
C ALA A 124 -16.57 9.36 5.26
N LYS A 125 -17.37 9.66 6.29
CA LYS A 125 -17.88 8.63 7.22
C LYS A 125 -18.73 7.57 6.50
N ASP A 126 -19.60 7.99 5.59
CA ASP A 126 -20.44 7.10 4.75
C ASP A 126 -19.60 6.29 3.74
N SER A 127 -18.34 6.67 3.52
CA SER A 127 -17.36 5.95 2.70
C SER A 127 -16.45 5.02 3.51
N GLY A 128 -16.65 4.91 4.83
CA GLY A 128 -15.86 4.04 5.71
C GLY A 128 -14.58 4.68 6.25
N ILE A 129 -14.41 5.99 6.07
CA ILE A 129 -13.25 6.74 6.58
C ILE A 129 -13.46 7.05 8.07
N ILE A 130 -12.39 6.94 8.85
CA ILE A 130 -12.44 7.18 10.29
C ILE A 130 -12.29 8.68 10.52
N VAL A 131 -13.43 9.33 10.77
CA VAL A 131 -13.54 10.77 11.05
C VAL A 131 -13.79 10.98 12.55
N VAL A 132 -12.75 10.75 13.36
CA VAL A 132 -12.81 10.95 14.83
C VAL A 132 -11.94 12.15 15.19
N ASN A 133 -12.46 13.05 16.03
CA ASN A 133 -11.77 14.25 16.52
C ASN A 133 -11.36 15.26 15.43
N ILE A 134 -12.12 15.35 14.34
CA ILE A 134 -11.95 16.40 13.32
C ILE A 134 -13.31 17.00 12.95
N GLY A 135 -13.37 18.32 12.89
CA GLY A 135 -14.53 19.12 12.52
C GLY A 135 -14.16 20.30 11.63
N ALA A 136 -15.15 21.10 11.24
CA ALA A 136 -14.96 22.22 10.33
C ALA A 136 -13.95 23.26 10.84
N ASN A 137 -13.93 23.51 12.15
CA ASN A 137 -13.01 24.46 12.77
C ASN A 137 -11.54 24.06 12.61
N ASP A 138 -11.22 22.76 12.59
CA ASP A 138 -9.84 22.29 12.43
C ASP A 138 -9.26 22.67 11.06
N PHE A 139 -10.10 22.78 10.03
CA PHE A 139 -9.71 23.28 8.72
C PHE A 139 -9.57 24.80 8.70
N LEU A 140 -10.48 25.52 9.37
CA LEU A 140 -10.41 26.98 9.49
C LEU A 140 -9.12 27.41 10.23
N GLU A 141 -8.76 26.68 11.29
CA GLU A 141 -7.54 26.87 12.10
C GLU A 141 -6.28 26.25 11.47
N LYS A 142 -6.40 25.53 10.34
CA LYS A 142 -5.28 24.87 9.66
C LYS A 142 -4.52 23.89 10.55
N ARG A 143 -5.24 23.05 11.30
CA ARG A 143 -4.67 21.98 12.15
C ARG A 143 -4.02 20.91 11.27
N VAL A 144 -2.73 21.10 10.98
CA VAL A 144 -1.93 20.30 10.05
C VAL A 144 -2.09 18.79 10.27
N ASP A 145 -1.93 18.30 11.50
CA ASP A 145 -1.95 16.85 11.79
C ASP A 145 -3.30 16.20 11.45
N LEU A 146 -4.40 16.89 11.79
CA LEU A 146 -5.76 16.41 11.57
C LEU A 146 -6.11 16.44 10.08
N MET A 147 -5.78 17.53 9.40
CA MET A 147 -5.99 17.67 7.96
C MET A 147 -5.18 16.62 7.20
N LEU A 148 -3.89 16.47 7.51
CA LEU A 148 -3.01 15.51 6.86
C LEU A 148 -3.47 14.07 7.11
N GLY A 149 -3.91 13.76 8.34
CA GLY A 149 -4.47 12.46 8.69
C GLY A 149 -5.73 12.11 7.88
N LEU A 150 -6.65 13.07 7.67
CA LEU A 150 -7.83 12.85 6.84
C LEU A 150 -7.47 12.69 5.35
N ILE A 151 -6.60 13.55 4.84
CA ILE A 151 -6.18 13.50 3.42
C ILE A 151 -5.43 12.20 3.13
N TRP A 152 -4.56 11.76 4.03
CA TRP A 152 -3.93 10.45 3.93
C TRP A 152 -4.95 9.32 3.84
N GLN A 153 -5.97 9.31 4.72
CA GLN A 153 -7.00 8.27 4.67
C GLN A 153 -7.76 8.27 3.32
N LEU A 154 -8.00 9.45 2.74
CA LEU A 154 -8.65 9.58 1.43
C LEU A 154 -7.75 9.08 0.29
N ILE A 155 -6.49 9.50 0.27
CA ILE A 155 -5.51 9.05 -0.73
C ILE A 155 -5.33 7.54 -0.63
N ARG A 156 -5.14 7.01 0.59
CA ARG A 156 -5.06 5.58 0.85
C ARG A 156 -6.29 4.84 0.34
N ALA A 157 -7.49 5.35 0.60
CA ALA A 157 -8.71 4.75 0.09
C ALA A 157 -8.71 4.75 -1.45
N HIS A 158 -8.35 5.88 -2.09
CA HIS A 158 -8.29 6.00 -3.54
C HIS A 158 -7.29 5.04 -4.19
N LEU A 159 -6.07 4.95 -3.66
CA LEU A 159 -5.02 4.06 -4.16
C LEU A 159 -5.39 2.58 -4.05
N LEU A 160 -6.11 2.23 -2.99
CA LEU A 160 -6.50 0.85 -2.70
C LEU A 160 -7.86 0.46 -3.29
N THR A 161 -8.59 1.38 -3.93
CA THR A 161 -9.89 1.12 -4.56
C THR A 161 -9.84 -0.08 -5.50
N ASN A 162 -8.76 -0.18 -6.29
CA ASN A 162 -8.59 -1.25 -7.27
C ASN A 162 -7.96 -2.52 -6.69
N VAL A 163 -7.44 -2.49 -5.45
CA VAL A 163 -6.77 -3.64 -4.82
C VAL A 163 -7.82 -4.56 -4.21
N ASN A 164 -8.56 -5.26 -5.07
CA ASN A 164 -9.60 -6.21 -4.70
C ASN A 164 -9.82 -7.28 -5.78
N LEU A 165 -10.45 -8.40 -5.40
CA LEU A 165 -10.71 -9.54 -6.29
C LEU A 165 -11.68 -9.24 -7.44
N THR A 166 -12.57 -8.27 -7.29
CA THR A 166 -13.55 -7.89 -8.32
C THR A 166 -12.86 -7.23 -9.51
N THR A 167 -11.88 -6.36 -9.23
CA THR A 167 -11.07 -5.72 -10.26
C THR A 167 -9.99 -6.66 -10.79
N HIS A 168 -9.41 -7.49 -9.92
CA HIS A 168 -8.28 -8.37 -10.24
C HIS A 168 -8.56 -9.83 -9.82
N PRO A 169 -9.20 -10.64 -10.69
CA PRO A 169 -9.50 -12.04 -10.42
C PRO A 169 -8.24 -12.90 -10.14
N GLU A 170 -7.09 -12.51 -10.70
CA GLU A 170 -5.78 -13.15 -10.51
C GLU A 170 -5.32 -13.20 -9.05
N LEU A 171 -5.85 -12.32 -8.19
CA LEU A 171 -5.57 -12.33 -6.75
C LEU A 171 -6.06 -13.61 -6.05
N ILE A 172 -6.83 -14.47 -6.73
CA ILE A 172 -7.13 -15.83 -6.25
C ILE A 172 -5.85 -16.64 -5.97
N ARG A 173 -4.71 -16.30 -6.57
CA ARG A 173 -3.41 -16.92 -6.25
C ARG A 173 -2.86 -16.54 -4.87
N LEU A 174 -3.42 -15.52 -4.23
CA LEU A 174 -3.04 -15.06 -2.90
C LEU A 174 -3.78 -15.79 -1.77
N LEU A 175 -4.63 -16.78 -2.08
CA LEU A 175 -5.29 -17.60 -1.06
C LEU A 175 -4.25 -18.38 -0.27
N GLY A 176 -4.37 -18.29 1.06
CA GLY A 176 -3.62 -19.15 1.97
C GLY A 176 -4.06 -20.62 1.87
N PRO A 177 -3.24 -21.55 2.38
CA PRO A 177 -3.62 -22.95 2.44
C PRO A 177 -4.89 -23.12 3.29
N LYS A 178 -5.93 -23.72 2.71
CA LYS A 178 -7.26 -23.94 3.32
C LYS A 178 -8.09 -22.67 3.57
N GLU A 179 -7.70 -21.53 3.02
CA GLU A 179 -8.54 -20.33 3.04
C GLU A 179 -9.65 -20.45 1.97
N SER A 180 -10.81 -19.85 2.22
CA SER A 180 -11.92 -19.81 1.26
C SER A 180 -11.90 -18.51 0.46
N LEU A 181 -12.48 -18.52 -0.75
CA LEU A 181 -12.62 -17.30 -1.56
C LEU A 181 -13.42 -16.21 -0.81
N THR A 182 -14.46 -16.62 -0.07
CA THR A 182 -15.28 -15.74 0.76
C THR A 182 -14.46 -15.04 1.85
N THR A 183 -13.46 -15.72 2.40
CA THR A 183 -12.53 -15.11 3.35
C THR A 183 -11.71 -14.03 2.67
N LEU A 184 -11.13 -14.31 1.50
CA LEU A 184 -10.27 -13.36 0.77
C LEU A 184 -11.02 -12.09 0.33
N ILE A 185 -12.29 -12.20 -0.07
CA ILE A 185 -13.14 -11.04 -0.44
C ILE A 185 -13.29 -10.05 0.72
N ASN A 186 -13.31 -10.55 1.96
CA ASN A 186 -13.46 -9.72 3.16
C ASN A 186 -12.12 -9.24 3.75
N VAL A 187 -10.99 -9.61 3.14
CA VAL A 187 -9.66 -9.17 3.59
C VAL A 187 -9.47 -7.69 3.23
N PRO A 188 -9.00 -6.84 4.16
CA PRO A 188 -8.67 -5.45 3.86
C PRO A 188 -7.65 -5.33 2.73
N SER A 189 -7.81 -4.35 1.84
CA SER A 189 -6.94 -4.14 0.67
C SER A 189 -5.45 -4.03 1.01
N GLU A 190 -5.08 -3.46 2.17
CA GLU A 190 -3.68 -3.42 2.61
C GLU A 190 -3.10 -4.81 2.90
N THR A 191 -3.90 -5.67 3.50
CA THR A 191 -3.49 -7.05 3.77
C THR A 191 -3.38 -7.84 2.46
N ILE A 192 -4.25 -7.56 1.48
CA ILE A 192 -4.13 -8.10 0.12
C ILE A 192 -2.79 -7.64 -0.49
N LEU A 193 -2.43 -6.37 -0.35
CA LEU A 193 -1.17 -5.84 -0.87
C LEU A 193 0.06 -6.48 -0.20
N LEU A 194 0.03 -6.70 1.12
CA LEU A 194 1.08 -7.44 1.84
C LEU A 194 1.18 -8.89 1.34
N ARG A 195 0.04 -9.57 1.11
CA ARG A 195 0.02 -10.93 0.56
C ARG A 195 0.57 -10.97 -0.86
N TRP A 196 0.21 -9.99 -1.69
CA TRP A 196 0.71 -9.83 -3.06
C TRP A 196 2.24 -9.65 -3.07
N PHE A 197 2.76 -8.76 -2.23
CA PHE A 197 4.20 -8.55 -2.14
C PHE A 197 4.90 -9.86 -1.73
N ASN A 198 4.41 -10.51 -0.67
CA ASN A 198 4.96 -11.77 -0.20
C ASN A 198 4.81 -12.91 -1.22
N TYR A 199 3.76 -12.93 -2.04
CA TYR A 199 3.60 -13.92 -3.11
C TYR A 199 4.80 -13.86 -4.06
N HIS A 200 5.18 -12.67 -4.53
CA HIS A 200 6.34 -12.49 -5.41
C HIS A 200 7.67 -12.81 -4.71
N LEU A 201 7.84 -12.43 -3.44
CA LEU A 201 9.03 -12.82 -2.67
C LEU A 201 9.18 -14.35 -2.57
N SER A 202 8.08 -15.10 -2.51
CA SER A 202 8.11 -16.57 -2.48
C SER A 202 8.67 -17.13 -3.77
N ARG A 203 8.24 -16.54 -4.90
CA ARG A 203 8.63 -16.95 -6.25
C ARG A 203 10.10 -16.65 -6.53
N ALA A 204 10.59 -15.53 -6.00
CA ALA A 204 12.01 -15.21 -5.99
C ALA A 204 12.85 -16.12 -5.06
N GLY A 205 12.23 -17.08 -4.35
CA GLY A 205 12.91 -18.01 -3.45
C GLY A 205 13.35 -17.40 -2.10
N LEU A 206 12.86 -16.20 -1.77
CA LEU A 206 13.21 -15.52 -0.53
C LEU A 206 12.39 -16.05 0.64
N LYS A 207 13.09 -16.37 1.74
CA LYS A 207 12.47 -16.81 3.00
C LYS A 207 11.90 -15.64 3.81
N ARG A 208 12.49 -14.44 3.67
CA ARG A 208 12.07 -13.22 4.36
C ARG A 208 10.70 -12.76 3.83
N ARG A 209 9.83 -12.36 4.75
CA ARG A 209 8.48 -11.87 4.48
C ARG A 209 8.31 -10.49 5.08
N ILE A 210 7.56 -9.63 4.41
CA ILE A 210 7.13 -8.36 4.98
C ILE A 210 5.86 -8.54 5.80
N GLN A 211 5.80 -7.85 6.92
CA GLN A 211 4.63 -7.70 7.78
C GLN A 211 4.18 -6.23 7.84
N ASN A 212 5.04 -5.29 7.41
CA ASN A 212 4.77 -3.86 7.38
C ASN A 212 5.47 -3.18 6.19
N PHE A 213 4.98 -2.00 5.82
CA PHE A 213 5.59 -1.11 4.82
C PHE A 213 6.52 -0.07 5.48
N SER A 214 7.17 -0.41 6.59
CA SER A 214 8.13 0.48 7.25
C SER A 214 9.48 -0.21 7.41
N LYS A 215 9.77 -0.79 8.58
CA LYS A 215 11.07 -1.37 8.92
C LYS A 215 11.47 -2.51 7.98
N ASP A 216 10.52 -3.28 7.50
CA ASP A 216 10.82 -4.50 6.72
C ASP A 216 11.35 -4.19 5.31
N ILE A 217 11.21 -2.96 4.83
CA ILE A 217 11.56 -2.55 3.46
C ILE A 217 12.59 -1.40 3.41
N GLN A 218 13.06 -0.92 4.57
CA GLN A 218 14.01 0.21 4.66
C GLN A 218 15.31 0.00 3.89
N ASP A 219 15.74 -1.25 3.81
CA ASP A 219 16.94 -1.61 3.10
C ASP A 219 16.72 -1.67 1.58
N SER A 220 15.49 -1.63 1.07
CA SER A 220 15.16 -1.77 -0.36
C SER A 220 15.49 -3.12 -1.00
N GLU A 221 15.98 -4.12 -0.25
CA GLU A 221 16.33 -5.44 -0.80
C GLU A 221 15.09 -6.16 -1.34
N LEU A 222 14.00 -6.08 -0.57
CA LEU A 222 12.73 -6.71 -0.94
C LEU A 222 12.04 -5.99 -2.10
N TYR A 223 12.23 -4.67 -2.24
CA TYR A 223 11.77 -3.95 -3.43
C TYR A 223 12.52 -4.37 -4.68
N ILE A 224 13.84 -4.60 -4.61
CA ILE A 224 14.63 -5.11 -5.74
C ILE A 224 14.07 -6.46 -6.20
N ALA A 225 13.83 -7.37 -5.25
CA ALA A 225 13.26 -8.68 -5.56
C ALA A 225 11.86 -8.58 -6.17
N LEU A 226 10.99 -7.73 -5.60
CA LEU A 226 9.66 -7.49 -6.13
C LEU A 226 9.72 -6.95 -7.57
N LEU A 227 10.52 -5.91 -7.82
CA LEU A 227 10.65 -5.27 -9.13
C LEU A 227 11.14 -6.26 -10.20
N ARG A 228 12.02 -7.20 -9.85
CA ARG A 228 12.43 -8.27 -10.79
C ARG A 228 11.27 -9.17 -11.20
N GLU A 229 10.40 -9.52 -10.26
CA GLU A 229 9.27 -10.43 -10.50
C GLU A 229 8.11 -9.77 -11.26
N ILE A 230 7.81 -8.50 -10.96
CA ILE A 230 6.68 -7.80 -11.57
C ILE A 230 7.02 -7.15 -12.92
N CYS A 231 8.31 -7.05 -13.26
CA CYS A 231 8.75 -6.39 -14.48
C CYS A 231 8.31 -7.14 -15.75
N PRO A 232 7.57 -6.47 -16.65
CA PRO A 232 7.24 -6.98 -17.97
C PRO A 232 8.50 -7.36 -18.78
N PRO A 233 8.43 -8.36 -19.67
CA PRO A 233 9.59 -8.81 -20.44
C PRO A 233 10.21 -7.72 -21.32
N GLU A 234 9.42 -6.74 -21.77
CA GLU A 234 9.86 -5.63 -22.63
C GLU A 234 10.79 -4.66 -21.89
N THR A 235 10.48 -4.34 -20.63
CA THR A 235 11.25 -3.42 -19.80
C THR A 235 12.40 -4.12 -19.06
N ARG A 236 12.38 -5.45 -18.99
CA ARG A 236 13.34 -6.26 -18.24
C ARG A 236 14.80 -5.97 -18.61
N THR A 237 15.09 -5.84 -19.90
CA THR A 237 16.46 -5.59 -20.38
C THR A 237 17.04 -4.27 -19.84
N LYS A 238 16.19 -3.25 -19.63
CA LYS A 238 16.61 -1.96 -19.05
C LYS A 238 16.67 -2.01 -17.52
N LEU A 239 15.77 -2.78 -16.91
CA LEU A 239 15.61 -2.85 -15.46
C LEU A 239 16.70 -3.70 -14.78
N THR A 240 17.02 -4.86 -15.35
CA THR A 240 17.98 -5.83 -14.79
C THR A 240 19.33 -5.20 -14.40
N PRO A 241 20.02 -4.41 -15.25
CA PRO A 241 21.32 -3.83 -14.87
C PRO A 241 21.23 -2.86 -13.69
N LEU A 242 20.13 -2.10 -13.57
CA LEU A 242 19.89 -1.21 -12.44
C LEU A 242 19.69 -2.01 -11.15
N LEU A 243 18.88 -3.07 -11.21
CA LEU A 243 18.59 -3.92 -10.06
C LEU A 243 19.81 -4.74 -9.61
N ASP A 244 20.66 -5.18 -10.54
CA ASP A 244 21.92 -5.86 -10.24
C ASP A 244 22.92 -4.93 -9.57
N LYS A 245 23.02 -3.68 -10.05
CA LYS A 245 23.81 -2.63 -9.38
C LYS A 245 23.32 -2.39 -7.96
N ALA A 246 22.00 -2.24 -7.77
CA ALA A 246 21.41 -2.03 -6.45
C ALA A 246 21.64 -3.24 -5.51
N ALA A 247 21.51 -4.46 -6.02
CA ALA A 247 21.74 -5.68 -5.26
C ALA A 247 23.21 -5.85 -4.82
N GLY A 248 24.16 -5.34 -5.61
CA GLY A 248 25.59 -5.32 -5.27
C GLY A 248 25.97 -4.28 -4.21
N MET A 249 25.08 -3.35 -3.86
CA MET A 249 25.35 -2.31 -2.86
C MET A 249 25.06 -2.81 -1.44
N SER A 250 25.99 -2.50 -0.53
CA SER A 250 25.74 -2.61 0.91
C SER A 250 24.67 -1.60 1.35
N ALA A 251 23.96 -1.90 2.43
CA ALA A 251 22.95 -1.02 3.04
C ALA A 251 22.97 -1.10 4.57
N PHE A 252 24.18 -1.05 5.13
CA PHE A 252 24.37 -1.11 6.58
C PHE A 252 24.23 0.27 7.23
N THR A 253 24.58 1.34 6.51
CA THR A 253 24.39 2.73 6.96
C THR A 253 23.18 3.37 6.27
N ASP A 254 22.68 4.48 6.83
CA ASP A 254 21.51 5.15 6.28
C ASP A 254 21.80 5.81 4.92
N GLU A 255 23.01 6.33 4.71
CA GLU A 255 23.44 6.86 3.41
C GLU A 255 23.47 5.77 2.33
N GLN A 256 23.89 4.57 2.72
CA GLN A 256 23.90 3.41 1.83
C GLN A 256 22.49 2.93 1.49
N LYS A 257 21.57 2.90 2.47
CA LYS A 257 20.15 2.61 2.23
C LYS A 257 19.54 3.61 1.26
N ILE A 258 19.83 4.90 1.42
CA ILE A 258 19.38 5.96 0.49
C ILE A 258 19.94 5.72 -0.91
N GLY A 259 21.24 5.45 -1.04
CA GLY A 259 21.86 5.19 -2.35
C GLY A 259 21.25 3.99 -3.06
N ARG A 260 20.92 2.92 -2.32
CA ARG A 260 20.23 1.74 -2.87
C ARG A 260 18.77 2.03 -3.24
N ALA A 261 18.07 2.78 -2.39
CA ALA A 261 16.69 3.18 -2.63
C ALA A 261 16.55 4.09 -3.87
N GLU A 262 17.54 4.96 -4.16
CA GLU A 262 17.51 5.81 -5.36
C GLU A 262 17.51 4.97 -6.63
N ILE A 263 18.35 3.92 -6.71
CA ILE A 263 18.38 3.03 -7.88
C ILE A 263 17.06 2.23 -8.00
N VAL A 264 16.44 1.88 -6.87
CA VAL A 264 15.10 1.25 -6.87
C VAL A 264 14.04 2.20 -7.43
N LEU A 265 14.12 3.49 -7.12
CA LEU A 265 13.22 4.50 -7.69
C LEU A 265 13.50 4.77 -9.17
N GLU A 266 14.77 4.79 -9.59
CA GLU A 266 15.14 4.84 -11.02
C GLU A 266 14.56 3.63 -11.78
N ALA A 267 14.62 2.44 -11.18
CA ALA A 267 13.98 1.25 -11.76
C ALA A 267 12.45 1.40 -11.80
N ALA A 268 11.81 1.90 -10.75
CA ALA A 268 10.37 2.16 -10.75
C ALA A 268 9.95 3.21 -11.79
N GLU A 269 10.82 4.16 -12.12
CA GLU A 269 10.59 5.16 -13.17
C GLU A 269 10.53 4.54 -14.57
N VAL A 270 11.37 3.53 -14.84
CA VAL A 270 11.30 2.74 -16.08
C VAL A 270 9.96 2.00 -16.21
N LEU A 271 9.33 1.66 -15.08
CA LEU A 271 8.00 1.05 -15.02
C LEU A 271 6.86 2.07 -14.95
N GLU A 272 7.15 3.37 -15.11
CA GLU A 272 6.19 4.47 -14.99
C GLU A 272 5.43 4.46 -13.64
N SER A 273 6.11 4.01 -12.58
CA SER A 273 5.52 3.76 -11.26
C SER A 273 6.22 4.52 -10.13
N ARG A 274 7.06 5.52 -10.46
CA ARG A 274 7.73 6.38 -9.48
C ARG A 274 6.77 7.46 -8.97
N GLU A 275 5.96 7.14 -7.99
CA GLU A 275 5.11 8.09 -7.26
C GLU A 275 5.25 7.95 -5.74
N PHE A 276 4.91 9.01 -5.00
CA PHE A 276 4.85 9.12 -3.54
C PHE A 276 6.16 9.08 -2.74
N ALA A 277 7.04 8.11 -2.98
CA ALA A 277 8.19 7.88 -2.12
C ALA A 277 9.49 8.45 -2.71
N THR A 278 10.28 9.13 -1.88
CA THR A 278 11.69 9.44 -2.18
C THR A 278 12.63 8.40 -1.58
N ALA A 279 13.89 8.37 -2.00
CA ALA A 279 14.88 7.42 -1.48
C ALA A 279 15.06 7.55 0.04
N ARG A 280 14.93 8.78 0.56
CA ARG A 280 14.93 9.04 2.01
C ARG A 280 13.70 8.45 2.70
N ASP A 281 12.52 8.53 2.10
CA ASP A 281 11.28 8.00 2.69
C ASP A 281 11.30 6.47 2.78
N ILE A 282 11.90 5.81 1.78
CA ILE A 282 12.15 4.37 1.81
C ILE A 282 13.15 4.05 2.93
N ALA A 283 14.33 4.69 2.92
CA ALA A 283 15.39 4.41 3.89
C ALA A 283 14.98 4.68 5.35
N THR A 284 14.18 5.71 5.59
CA THR A 284 13.62 6.05 6.91
C THR A 284 12.43 5.17 7.29
N GLY A 285 11.80 4.51 6.31
CA GLY A 285 10.66 3.61 6.52
C GLY A 285 9.36 4.33 6.80
N ASN A 286 9.08 5.44 6.10
CA ASN A 286 7.78 6.12 6.19
C ASN A 286 6.67 5.17 5.71
N ALA A 287 5.85 4.67 6.64
CA ALA A 287 4.84 3.66 6.35
C ALA A 287 3.79 4.11 5.32
N ARG A 288 3.42 5.39 5.33
CA ARG A 288 2.39 5.95 4.44
C ARG A 288 2.90 6.03 3.01
N LEU A 289 4.07 6.64 2.82
CA LEU A 289 4.65 6.84 1.49
C LEU A 289 5.06 5.51 0.86
N ASN A 290 5.59 4.57 1.64
CA ASN A 290 5.92 3.24 1.15
C ASN A 290 4.69 2.40 0.78
N LEU A 291 3.61 2.47 1.57
CA LEU A 291 2.34 1.86 1.20
C LEU A 291 1.84 2.42 -0.13
N ALA A 292 1.86 3.74 -0.27
CA ALA A 292 1.40 4.41 -1.48
C ALA A 292 2.24 4.02 -2.70
N PHE A 293 3.57 4.04 -2.58
CA PHE A 293 4.48 3.56 -3.62
C PHE A 293 4.22 2.10 -4.01
N THR A 294 4.04 1.21 -3.02
CA THR A 294 3.72 -0.20 -3.29
C THR A 294 2.36 -0.35 -3.98
N ALA A 295 1.35 0.45 -3.59
CA ALA A 295 0.05 0.44 -4.23
C ALA A 295 0.13 0.92 -5.70
N THR A 296 0.95 1.93 -5.99
CA THR A 296 1.23 2.36 -7.38
C THR A 296 1.87 1.24 -8.19
N LEU A 297 2.87 0.55 -7.63
CA LEU A 297 3.48 -0.63 -8.29
C LEU A 297 2.44 -1.71 -8.59
N PHE A 298 1.56 -2.01 -7.64
CA PHE A 298 0.48 -2.98 -7.83
C PHE A 298 -0.50 -2.55 -8.93
N ASN A 299 -0.96 -1.29 -8.89
CA ASN A 299 -1.96 -0.78 -9.82
C ASN A 299 -1.46 -0.75 -11.27
N ASN A 300 -0.15 -0.56 -11.47
CA ASN A 300 0.48 -0.56 -12.79
C ASN A 300 0.93 -1.97 -13.22
N HIS A 301 1.49 -2.76 -12.31
CA HIS A 301 2.16 -4.03 -12.60
C HIS A 301 1.88 -5.09 -11.52
N ILE A 302 0.82 -5.87 -11.70
CA ILE A 302 0.45 -6.92 -10.74
C ILE A 302 1.43 -8.11 -10.80
N GLY A 303 1.94 -8.45 -11.99
CA GLY A 303 2.90 -9.56 -12.18
C GLY A 303 2.34 -10.97 -11.89
N ILE A 304 1.03 -11.11 -11.69
CA ILE A 304 0.36 -12.40 -11.51
C ILE A 304 -0.38 -12.73 -12.80
N HIS A 305 -0.02 -13.84 -13.43
CA HIS A 305 -0.70 -14.35 -14.60
C HIS A 305 -1.57 -15.55 -14.21
N LEU A 306 -2.85 -15.50 -14.60
CA LEU A 306 -3.70 -16.68 -14.64
C LEU A 306 -3.21 -17.57 -15.79
N PRO A 307 -3.07 -18.89 -15.58
CA PRO A 307 -2.69 -19.79 -16.65
C PRO A 307 -3.72 -19.71 -17.78
N SER A 308 -3.25 -19.79 -19.02
CA SER A 308 -4.15 -19.85 -20.19
C SER A 308 -5.07 -21.06 -20.10
N GLU A 309 -6.15 -21.12 -20.90
CA GLU A 309 -6.98 -22.33 -20.95
C GLU A 309 -6.15 -23.57 -21.29
N ASP A 310 -5.17 -23.45 -22.18
CA ASP A 310 -4.31 -24.55 -22.60
C ASP A 310 -3.36 -24.99 -21.47
N GLU A 311 -2.75 -24.03 -20.77
CA GLU A 311 -1.92 -24.32 -19.59
C GLU A 311 -2.74 -24.95 -18.45
N SER A 312 -3.98 -24.48 -18.27
CA SER A 312 -4.92 -25.03 -17.30
C SER A 312 -5.32 -26.47 -17.65
N ARG A 313 -5.58 -26.76 -18.93
CA ARG A 313 -5.86 -28.11 -19.43
C ARG A 313 -4.65 -29.03 -19.22
N GLU A 314 -3.44 -28.55 -19.52
CA GLU A 314 -2.21 -29.31 -19.31
C GLU A 314 -1.98 -29.62 -17.82
N LEU A 315 -2.21 -28.64 -16.94
CA LEU A 315 -2.11 -28.82 -15.48
C LEU A 315 -3.12 -29.84 -14.95
N VAL A 316 -4.36 -29.80 -15.43
CA VAL A 316 -5.40 -30.80 -15.07
C VAL A 316 -4.98 -32.20 -15.52
N GLU A 317 -4.43 -32.32 -16.72
CA GLU A 317 -3.97 -33.61 -17.23
C GLU A 317 -2.77 -34.13 -16.42
N LYS A 318 -1.82 -33.26 -16.06
CA LYS A 318 -0.70 -33.62 -15.17
C LYS A 318 -1.19 -34.09 -13.80
N CYS A 319 -2.20 -33.43 -13.22
CA CYS A 319 -2.78 -33.85 -11.94
C CYS A 319 -3.42 -35.23 -12.05
N ARG A 320 -4.24 -35.49 -13.09
CA ARG A 320 -4.84 -36.81 -13.34
C ARG A 320 -3.79 -37.91 -13.51
N MET A 321 -2.69 -37.62 -14.19
CA MET A 321 -1.59 -38.55 -14.36
C MET A 321 -0.88 -38.85 -13.05
N GLN A 322 -0.70 -37.85 -12.18
CA GLN A 322 -0.15 -38.06 -10.85
C GLN A 322 -1.08 -38.88 -9.95
N GLU A 323 -2.38 -38.59 -9.97
CA GLU A 323 -3.39 -39.37 -9.23
C GLU A 323 -3.37 -40.85 -9.63
N ARG A 324 -3.26 -41.15 -10.93
CA ARG A 324 -3.10 -42.53 -11.42
C ARG A 324 -1.83 -43.19 -10.90
N ARG A 325 -0.68 -42.50 -10.97
CA ARG A 325 0.59 -43.04 -10.45
C ARG A 325 0.52 -43.29 -8.94
N ILE A 326 -0.14 -42.43 -8.18
CA ILE A 326 -0.35 -42.63 -6.75
C ILE A 326 -1.21 -43.88 -6.52
N ALA A 327 -2.32 -44.03 -7.24
CA ALA A 327 -3.17 -45.21 -7.13
C ALA A 327 -2.45 -46.52 -7.51
N GLU A 328 -1.61 -46.49 -8.55
CA GLU A 328 -0.77 -47.63 -8.96
C GLU A 328 0.23 -48.00 -7.86
N LEU A 329 0.95 -47.02 -7.30
CA LEU A 329 1.88 -47.23 -6.19
C LEU A 329 1.17 -47.77 -4.94
N GLU A 330 -0.01 -47.25 -4.61
CA GLU A 330 -0.82 -47.74 -3.50
C GLU A 330 -1.29 -49.18 -3.74
N SER A 331 -1.63 -49.53 -4.99
CA SER A 331 -2.04 -50.89 -5.36
C SER A 331 -0.87 -51.89 -5.29
N ALA A 332 0.32 -51.49 -5.77
CA ALA A 332 1.54 -52.28 -5.68
C ALA A 332 1.95 -52.48 -4.22
N HIS A 333 1.88 -51.43 -3.39
CA HIS A 333 2.16 -51.53 -1.97
C HIS A 333 1.16 -52.44 -1.23
N LYS A 334 -0.13 -52.42 -1.61
CA LYS A 334 -1.14 -53.36 -1.10
C LYS A 334 -0.91 -54.80 -1.54
N ALA A 335 -0.41 -55.02 -2.75
CA ALA A 335 -0.06 -56.35 -3.25
C ALA A 335 1.15 -56.92 -2.49
N GLU A 336 2.21 -56.13 -2.34
CA GLU A 336 3.41 -56.49 -1.57
C GLU A 336 3.11 -56.78 -0.08
N THR A 337 2.13 -56.10 0.51
CA THR A 337 1.71 -56.35 1.90
C THR A 337 0.70 -57.51 2.05
N LYS A 338 0.02 -57.92 0.98
CA LYS A 338 -0.88 -59.10 0.97
C LYS A 338 -0.15 -60.41 0.69
N ASP A 339 0.89 -60.38 -0.13
CA ASP A 339 1.63 -61.59 -0.53
C ASP A 339 2.65 -62.05 0.54
N ASP A 340 2.85 -61.30 1.62
CA ASP A 340 3.70 -61.75 2.73
C ASP A 340 3.23 -61.26 4.13
N PRO A 341 2.12 -61.81 4.67
CA PRO A 341 1.76 -61.59 6.07
C PRO A 341 2.77 -62.24 7.04
N ALA A 342 3.65 -63.13 6.56
CA ALA A 342 4.61 -63.87 7.37
C ALA A 342 5.98 -63.17 7.53
N ALA A 343 6.40 -62.32 6.57
CA ALA A 343 7.67 -61.59 6.65
C ALA A 343 7.63 -60.33 7.53
N LEU A 344 6.45 -59.76 7.82
CA LEU A 344 6.35 -58.63 8.76
C LEU A 344 6.63 -59.06 10.20
N GLY A 345 6.19 -60.25 10.62
CA GLY A 345 6.50 -60.80 11.95
C GLY A 345 7.99 -61.12 12.14
N THR A 346 8.65 -61.68 11.12
CA THR A 346 10.07 -62.09 11.22
C THR A 346 11.06 -60.94 11.02
N LYS A 347 10.71 -59.86 10.31
CA LYS A 347 11.57 -58.66 10.18
C LYS A 347 11.49 -57.73 11.41
N LEU A 348 10.35 -57.66 12.10
CA LEU A 348 10.22 -56.91 13.36
C LEU A 348 10.99 -57.57 14.52
N ASP A 349 11.04 -58.91 14.59
CA ASP A 349 11.81 -59.61 15.62
C ASP A 349 13.33 -59.58 15.37
N LYS A 350 13.77 -59.63 14.10
CA LYS A 350 15.21 -59.50 13.76
C LYS A 350 15.77 -58.08 13.97
N ASN A 351 14.95 -57.04 13.80
CA ASN A 351 15.39 -55.66 14.09
C ASN A 351 15.38 -55.34 15.59
N LYS A 352 14.49 -55.95 16.39
CA LYS A 352 14.56 -55.83 17.85
C LYS A 352 15.78 -56.55 18.44
N SER A 353 16.13 -57.75 17.95
CA SER A 353 17.31 -58.48 18.45
C SER A 353 18.63 -57.80 18.07
N SER A 354 18.71 -57.20 16.88
CA SER A 354 19.89 -56.45 16.40
C SER A 354 20.13 -55.14 17.17
N SER A 355 19.06 -54.40 17.51
CA SER A 355 19.17 -53.17 18.30
C SER A 355 19.51 -53.43 19.78
N THR A 356 19.08 -54.55 20.38
CA THR A 356 19.45 -54.87 21.77
C THR A 356 20.91 -55.32 21.92
N ASP A 357 21.51 -55.93 20.88
CA ASP A 357 22.92 -56.36 20.91
C ASP A 357 23.91 -55.22 20.62
N GLN A 358 23.51 -54.18 19.86
CA GLN A 358 24.35 -52.99 19.67
C GLN A 358 24.41 -52.09 20.91
N ILE A 359 23.37 -52.04 21.73
CA ILE A 359 23.35 -51.21 22.95
C ILE A 359 24.20 -51.83 24.07
N ARG A 360 24.34 -53.17 24.15
CA ARG A 360 25.19 -53.83 25.15
C ARG A 360 26.70 -53.73 24.88
N LYS A 361 27.12 -53.55 23.63
CA LYS A 361 28.55 -53.42 23.26
C LYS A 361 29.13 -52.01 23.43
N SER A 362 28.30 -50.99 23.67
CA SER A 362 28.75 -49.62 23.91
C SER A 362 28.76 -49.19 25.38
N SER A 363 28.53 -50.09 26.34
CA SER A 363 28.52 -49.76 27.78
C SER A 363 29.67 -50.40 28.58
N VAL A 364 30.65 -51.02 27.92
CA VAL A 364 31.90 -51.50 28.55
C VAL A 364 33.07 -51.12 27.64
N VAL A 365 33.41 -49.83 27.59
CA VAL A 365 34.77 -49.26 27.50
C VAL A 365 34.67 -47.82 27.99
#